data_AF-A0A561EKJ3-F1
#
_entry.id   AF-A0A561EKJ3-F1
#
_cell.length_a   1.000
_cell.length_b   1.000
_cell.length_c   1.000
_cell.angle_alpha   90.00
_cell.angle_beta   90.00
_cell.angle_gamma   90.00
#
_symmetry.space_group_name_H-M   'P 1'
#
loop_
_entity.id
_entity.type
_entity.pdbx_description
1 polymer ?
#
loop_
_entity_poly.entity_id
_entity_poly.type
_entity_poly.pdbx_seq_one_letter_code
_entity_poly.pdbx_strand_id
1 'polypeptide(L)'
;MRPSQVAVTPEAAELLRRLSGEHGPLMFHQSGGCCDGSAPMCYPAGEFLTSAADHLLGELLVDGLEPVPVWMARDQYAYWSHTHLTIDVVPGRGSGFSLESPTGLRFLTRSRLLTDAEAQALGR
;
A
#
# COMPACT_ATOMS: atom_id res chain seq x y z
N MET A 1 0.41 14.60 15.94
CA MET A 1 -0.11 13.82 14.80
C MET A 1 0.11 12.36 15.12
N ARG A 2 -0.87 11.47 14.95
CA ARG A 2 -0.65 10.03 15.15
C ARG A 2 0.29 9.53 14.03
N PRO A 3 1.28 8.67 14.31
CA PRO A 3 2.15 8.13 13.27
C PRO A 3 1.32 7.28 12.30
N SER A 4 1.63 7.35 11.01
CA SER A 4 1.04 6.47 10.00
C SER A 4 1.69 5.08 10.11
N GLN A 5 0.90 4.02 9.93
CA GLN A 5 1.42 2.65 9.81
C GLN A 5 1.96 2.36 8.39
N VAL A 6 1.75 3.30 7.46
CA VAL A 6 2.19 3.22 6.07
C VAL A 6 3.04 4.42 5.65
N ALA A 7 4.04 4.16 4.82
CA ALA A 7 4.80 5.18 4.10
C ALA A 7 4.99 4.78 2.63
N VAL A 8 5.58 5.70 1.86
CA VAL A 8 5.88 5.53 0.44
C VAL A 8 7.26 6.07 0.16
N THR A 9 8.02 5.40 -0.70
CA THR A 9 9.32 5.91 -1.17
C THR A 9 9.13 7.03 -2.19
N PRO A 10 10.14 7.91 -2.38
CA PRO A 10 10.09 8.95 -3.41
C PRO A 10 9.80 8.40 -4.82
N GLU A 11 10.43 7.28 -5.18
CA GLU A 11 10.28 6.64 -6.48
C GLU A 11 8.87 6.08 -6.67
N ALA A 12 8.30 5.47 -5.63
CA ALA A 12 6.92 5.00 -5.66
C ALA A 12 5.93 6.17 -5.74
N ALA A 13 6.22 7.29 -5.05
CA ALA A 13 5.40 8.50 -5.10
C ALA A 13 5.36 9.13 -6.50
N GLU A 14 6.47 9.11 -7.24
CA GLU A 14 6.51 9.55 -8.64
C GLU A 14 5.65 8.68 -9.54
N LEU A 15 5.73 7.36 -9.39
CA LEU A 15 4.89 6.43 -10.13
C LEU A 15 3.40 6.65 -9.81
N LEU A 16 3.06 6.84 -8.54
CA LEU A 16 1.68 7.13 -8.12
C LEU A 16 1.14 8.41 -8.75
N ARG A 17 1.96 9.46 -8.86
CA ARG A 17 1.56 10.70 -9.52
C ARG A 17 1.22 10.48 -10.99
N ARG A 18 2.04 9.71 -11.70
CA ARG A 18 1.76 9.35 -13.10
C ARG A 18 0.47 8.54 -13.22
N LEU A 19 0.35 7.46 -12.45
CA LEU A 19 -0.83 6.59 -12.50
C LEU A 19 -2.11 7.33 -12.13
N SER A 20 -2.05 8.24 -11.14
CA SER A 20 -3.22 9.01 -10.75
C SER A 20 -3.63 10.04 -11.79
N GLY A 21 -2.66 10.63 -12.52
CA GLY A 21 -2.96 11.48 -13.66
C GLY A 21 -3.68 10.75 -14.81
N GLU A 22 -3.43 9.45 -14.96
CA GLU A 22 -4.03 8.61 -16.00
C GLU A 22 -5.36 7.97 -15.57
N HIS A 23 -5.49 7.59 -14.30
CA HIS A 23 -6.59 6.76 -13.80
C HIS A 23 -7.46 7.42 -12.73
N GLY A 24 -7.10 8.62 -12.27
CA GLY A 24 -7.78 9.33 -11.18
C GLY A 24 -7.30 8.89 -9.78
N PRO A 25 -8.13 9.04 -8.74
CA PRO A 25 -7.77 8.62 -7.38
C PRO A 25 -7.41 7.14 -7.32
N LEU A 26 -6.44 6.79 -6.48
CA LEU A 26 -5.87 5.44 -6.40
C LEU A 26 -6.16 4.81 -5.04
N MET A 27 -6.01 3.49 -4.95
CA MET A 27 -5.98 2.74 -3.70
C MET A 27 -5.01 1.56 -3.79
N PHE A 28 -4.56 1.07 -2.64
CA PHE A 28 -3.81 -0.17 -2.54
C PHE A 28 -4.59 -1.26 -1.81
N HIS A 29 -4.42 -2.50 -2.25
CA HIS A 29 -4.74 -3.69 -1.47
C HIS A 29 -3.50 -4.57 -1.31
N GLN A 30 -3.12 -4.81 -0.05
CA GLN A 30 -2.05 -5.71 0.33
C GLN A 30 -2.59 -7.13 0.33
N SER A 31 -2.30 -7.84 -0.77
CA SER A 31 -2.67 -9.25 -0.91
C SER A 31 -1.81 -10.15 -0.01
N GLY A 32 -2.41 -11.24 0.44
CA GLY A 32 -1.76 -12.32 1.19
C GLY A 32 -1.91 -13.59 0.39
N GLY A 33 -0.92 -13.91 -0.43
CA GLY A 33 -1.09 -14.94 -1.45
C GLY A 33 0.17 -15.70 -1.81
N CYS A 34 0.03 -17.03 -1.77
CA CYS A 34 1.03 -18.10 -1.90
C CYS A 34 1.82 -18.18 -3.23
N CYS A 35 1.49 -17.41 -4.27
CA CYS A 35 2.08 -17.59 -5.61
C CYS A 35 2.86 -16.38 -6.15
N ASP A 36 2.43 -15.14 -5.86
CA ASP A 36 3.12 -13.90 -6.32
C ASP A 36 3.75 -13.09 -5.18
N GLY A 37 3.69 -13.62 -3.95
CA GLY A 37 4.21 -12.97 -2.75
C GLY A 37 3.33 -11.80 -2.29
N SER A 38 3.71 -11.24 -1.15
CA SER A 38 3.03 -10.14 -0.46
C SER A 38 3.17 -8.79 -1.20
N ALA A 39 2.98 -8.75 -2.51
CA ALA A 39 3.05 -7.51 -3.28
C ALA A 39 1.79 -6.66 -3.03
N PRO A 40 1.93 -5.34 -2.84
CA PRO A 40 0.82 -4.41 -2.76
C PRO A 40 0.30 -4.16 -4.17
N MET A 41 -1.02 -4.28 -4.35
CA MET A 41 -1.69 -4.10 -5.63
C MET A 41 -2.31 -2.71 -5.71
N CYS A 42 -2.02 -1.96 -6.76
CA CYS A 42 -2.55 -0.61 -7.00
C CYS A 42 -3.74 -0.65 -7.96
N TYR A 43 -4.86 -0.03 -7.55
CA TYR A 43 -6.10 0.06 -8.31
C TYR A 43 -6.61 1.51 -8.36
N PRO A 44 -7.51 1.86 -9.30
CA PRO A 44 -8.37 3.02 -9.14
C PRO A 44 -9.19 2.91 -7.85
N ALA A 45 -9.40 4.04 -7.17
CA ALA A 45 -10.13 4.07 -5.90
C ALA A 45 -11.56 3.55 -6.08
N GLY A 46 -11.93 2.54 -5.28
CA GLY A 46 -13.24 1.91 -5.30
C GLY A 46 -13.40 0.77 -6.31
N GLU A 47 -12.40 0.49 -7.14
CA GLU A 47 -12.46 -0.65 -8.07
C GLU A 47 -12.28 -1.99 -7.33
N PHE A 48 -11.34 -2.05 -6.39
CA PHE A 48 -11.30 -3.14 -5.44
C PHE A 48 -12.35 -2.91 -4.35
N LEU A 49 -13.38 -3.75 -4.32
CA LEU A 49 -14.45 -3.68 -3.31
C LEU A 49 -13.94 -4.17 -1.96
N THR A 50 -13.69 -3.23 -1.04
CA THR A 50 -13.36 -3.56 0.34
C THR A 50 -14.59 -3.95 1.14
N SER A 51 -14.39 -4.74 2.18
CA SER A 51 -15.46 -5.27 3.01
C SER A 51 -15.06 -5.27 4.49
N ALA A 52 -15.94 -5.81 5.34
CA ALA A 52 -15.61 -6.08 6.73
C ALA A 52 -14.44 -7.08 6.89
N ALA A 53 -14.02 -7.80 5.83
CA ALA A 53 -12.83 -8.65 5.85
C ALA A 53 -11.52 -7.87 5.62
N ASP A 54 -11.59 -6.58 5.30
CA ASP A 54 -10.44 -5.73 5.03
C ASP A 54 -10.22 -4.72 6.15
N HIS A 55 -8.95 -4.40 6.39
CA HIS A 55 -8.48 -3.42 7.35
C HIS A 55 -7.81 -2.27 6.62
N LEU A 56 -8.26 -1.04 6.87
CA LEU A 56 -7.55 0.16 6.42
C LEU A 56 -6.31 0.33 7.29
N LEU A 57 -5.14 0.10 6.73
CA LEU A 57 -3.86 0.21 7.42
C LEU A 57 -3.46 1.67 7.61
N GLY A 58 -3.80 2.52 6.65
CA GLY A 58 -3.55 3.95 6.66
C GLY A 58 -3.68 4.54 5.27
N GLU A 59 -3.26 5.79 5.13
CA GLU A 59 -3.32 6.53 3.86
C GLU A 59 -1.92 7.05 3.53
N LEU A 60 -1.50 6.88 2.27
CA LEU A 60 -0.29 7.50 1.77
C LEU A 60 -0.60 8.95 1.43
N LEU A 61 0.14 9.87 2.04
CA LEU A 61 0.08 11.29 1.74
C LEU A 61 1.21 11.61 0.77
N VAL A 62 0.84 11.82 -0.51
CA VAL A 62 1.76 12.17 -1.58
C VAL A 62 1.38 13.53 -2.13
N ASP A 63 2.34 14.46 -2.16
CA ASP A 63 2.10 15.82 -2.64
C ASP A 63 1.50 15.82 -4.06
N GLY A 64 0.35 16.49 -4.21
CA GLY A 64 -0.38 16.59 -5.47
C GLY A 64 -1.37 15.45 -5.73
N LEU A 65 -1.54 14.52 -4.79
CA LEU A 65 -2.55 13.46 -4.85
C LEU A 65 -3.56 13.58 -3.70
N GLU A 66 -4.77 13.08 -3.94
CA GLU A 66 -5.68 12.72 -2.86
C GLU A 66 -5.05 11.61 -1.99
N PRO A 67 -5.38 11.51 -0.68
CA PRO A 67 -4.90 10.44 0.18
C PRO A 67 -5.15 9.06 -0.45
N VAL A 68 -4.10 8.25 -0.60
CA VAL A 68 -4.20 6.93 -1.23
C VAL A 68 -4.37 5.88 -0.13
N PRO A 69 -5.57 5.30 0.07
CA PRO A 69 -5.79 4.35 1.15
C PRO A 69 -5.10 3.02 0.86
N VAL A 70 -4.48 2.45 1.89
CA VAL A 70 -3.81 1.15 1.86
C VAL A 70 -4.60 0.17 2.72
N TRP A 71 -5.17 -0.83 2.06
CA TRP A 71 -5.96 -1.88 2.70
C TRP A 71 -5.15 -3.17 2.82
N MET A 72 -5.47 -4.00 3.79
CA MET A 72 -4.94 -5.35 3.96
C MET A 72 -6.05 -6.26 4.44
N ALA A 73 -6.05 -7.53 4.04
CA ALA A 73 -6.99 -8.51 4.61
C ALA A 73 -6.80 -8.61 6.14
N ARG A 74 -7.88 -8.72 6.90
CA ARG A 74 -7.85 -8.68 8.38
C ARG A 74 -7.08 -9.83 9.00
N ASP A 75 -7.13 -11.00 8.40
CA ASP A 75 -6.38 -12.18 8.84
C ASP A 75 -4.87 -11.94 8.73
N GLN A 76 -4.39 -11.39 7.62
CA GLN A 76 -3.01 -10.95 7.46
C GLN A 76 -2.66 -9.83 8.44
N TYR A 77 -3.58 -8.88 8.64
CA TYR A 77 -3.35 -7.78 9.55
C TYR A 77 -3.10 -8.27 10.98
N ALA A 78 -3.80 -9.31 11.44
CA ALA A 78 -3.56 -9.89 12.76
C ALA A 78 -2.10 -10.36 12.93
N TYR A 79 -1.48 -10.85 11.86
CA TYR A 79 -0.07 -11.25 11.86
C TYR A 79 0.89 -10.06 11.69
N TRP A 80 0.49 -9.01 10.97
CA TRP A 80 1.36 -7.90 10.58
C TRP A 80 1.12 -6.62 11.37
N SER A 81 0.22 -6.64 12.36
CA SER A 81 -0.25 -5.45 13.08
C SER A 81 0.86 -4.67 13.77
N HIS A 82 1.96 -5.35 14.10
CA HIS A 82 3.14 -4.81 14.76
C HIS A 82 4.21 -4.30 13.77
N THR A 83 3.89 -4.22 12.49
CA THR A 83 4.80 -3.77 11.43
C THR A 83 4.40 -2.41 10.87
N HIS A 84 5.40 -1.62 10.50
CA HIS A 84 5.25 -0.46 9.64
C HIS A 84 5.55 -0.89 8.20
N LEU A 85 4.68 -0.51 7.26
CA LEU A 85 4.82 -0.87 5.85
C LEU A 85 5.23 0.34 5.02
N THR A 86 6.18 0.14 4.11
CA THR A 86 6.57 1.15 3.12
C THR A 86 6.31 0.58 1.74
N ILE A 87 5.46 1.26 0.97
CA ILE A 87 5.24 0.97 -0.44
C ILE A 87 6.43 1.53 -1.22
N ASP A 88 7.10 0.64 -1.95
CA ASP A 88 8.25 0.95 -2.80
C ASP A 88 8.04 0.41 -4.21
N VAL A 89 8.92 0.79 -5.13
CA VAL A 89 8.87 0.37 -6.54
C VAL A 89 10.25 -0.10 -7.01
N VAL A 90 10.29 -1.15 -7.81
CA VAL A 90 11.51 -1.63 -8.48
C VAL A 90 11.24 -1.97 -9.94
N PRO A 91 12.27 -2.01 -10.81
CA PRO A 91 12.14 -2.59 -12.14
C PRO A 91 11.65 -4.04 -12.07
N GLY A 92 10.68 -4.38 -12.92
CA GLY A 92 10.13 -5.72 -12.98
C GLY A 92 8.71 -5.75 -13.50
N ARG A 93 8.18 -6.96 -13.66
CA ARG A 93 6.80 -7.16 -14.06
C ARG A 93 5.89 -7.05 -12.84
N GLY A 94 4.97 -6.08 -12.85
CA GLY A 94 3.87 -6.01 -11.87
C GLY A 94 2.92 -7.21 -12.02
N SER A 95 2.11 -7.46 -10.99
CA SER A 95 1.03 -8.44 -11.10
C SER A 95 -0.02 -7.93 -12.08
N GLY A 96 -0.49 -8.77 -13.00
CA GLY A 96 -1.32 -8.36 -14.15
C GLY A 96 -2.63 -7.63 -13.82
N PHE A 97 -3.04 -7.58 -12.55
CA PHE A 97 -4.19 -6.81 -12.08
C PHE A 97 -3.83 -5.41 -11.52
N SER A 98 -2.55 -5.12 -11.34
CA SER A 98 -2.05 -3.86 -10.76
C SER A 98 -1.77 -2.84 -11.85
N LEU A 99 -2.13 -1.58 -11.62
CA LEU A 99 -2.05 -0.50 -12.61
C LEU A 99 -0.63 -0.24 -13.16
N GLU A 100 0.43 -0.53 -12.41
CA GLU A 100 1.80 -0.32 -12.86
C GLU A 100 2.31 -1.40 -13.83
N SER A 101 1.57 -2.49 -14.02
CA SER A 101 1.96 -3.61 -14.89
C SER A 101 2.52 -3.24 -16.27
N PRO A 102 1.95 -2.28 -17.04
CA PRO A 102 2.47 -1.92 -18.35
C PRO A 102 3.72 -1.02 -18.29
N THR A 103 4.16 -0.60 -17.11
CA THR A 103 5.20 0.42 -16.97
C THR A 103 6.63 -0.13 -16.90
N GLY A 104 6.79 -1.46 -16.82
CA GLY A 104 8.09 -2.10 -16.57
C GLY A 104 8.59 -1.96 -15.13
N LEU A 105 7.76 -1.42 -14.25
CA LEU A 105 7.96 -1.34 -12.81
C LEU A 105 6.97 -2.25 -12.09
N ARG A 106 7.27 -2.58 -10.84
CA ARG A 106 6.38 -3.29 -9.92
C ARG A 106 6.42 -2.67 -8.54
N PHE A 107 5.28 -2.54 -7.90
CA PHE A 107 5.26 -2.19 -6.48
C PHE A 107 5.74 -3.37 -5.62
N LEU A 108 6.30 -3.06 -4.46
CA LEU A 108 6.64 -4.01 -3.42
C LEU A 108 6.40 -3.39 -2.05
N THR A 109 6.18 -4.24 -1.05
CA THR A 109 6.05 -3.80 0.34
C THR A 109 7.34 -4.12 1.08
N ARG A 110 7.93 -3.10 1.70
CA ARG A 110 9.00 -3.25 2.69
C ARG A 110 8.38 -3.17 4.07
N SER A 111 8.78 -4.05 4.98
CA SER A 111 8.27 -4.07 6.34
C SER A 111 9.40 -3.89 7.34
N ARG A 112 9.11 -3.18 8.44
CA ARG A 112 9.92 -3.19 9.67
C ARG A 112 9.00 -3.31 10.88
N LEU A 113 9.55 -3.69 12.03
CA LEU A 113 8.81 -3.60 13.28
C LEU A 113 8.49 -2.12 13.60
N LEU A 114 7.34 -1.90 14.22
CA LEU A 114 7.04 -0.64 14.88
C LEU A 114 8.03 -0.45 16.04
N THR A 115 8.45 0.80 16.24
CA THR A 115 9.13 1.19 17.48
C THR A 115 8.12 1.27 18.62
N ASP A 116 8.59 1.20 19.86
CA ASP A 116 7.71 1.29 21.04
C ASP A 116 6.86 2.57 21.04
N ALA A 117 7.43 3.70 20.60
CA ALA A 117 6.73 4.96 20.48
C ALA A 117 5.62 4.93 19.41
N GLU A 118 5.88 4.28 18.27
CA GLU A 118 4.88 4.11 17.22
C GLU A 118 3.77 3.14 17.63
N ALA A 119 4.14 2.03 18.27
CA ALA A 119 3.19 1.07 18.83
C ALA A 119 2.27 1.77 19.84
N GLN A 120 2.84 2.47 20.83
CA GLN A 120 2.06 3.21 21.83
C GLN A 120 1.12 4.24 21.19
N ALA A 121 1.60 5.00 20.20
CA ALA A 121 0.78 6.00 19.53
C ALA A 121 -0.34 5.41 18.64
N LEU A 122 -0.20 4.15 18.22
CA LEU A 122 -1.20 3.37 17.48
C LEU A 122 -2.12 2.54 18.40
N GLY A 123 -1.93 2.58 19.73
CA GLY A 123 -2.67 1.73 20.68
C GLY A 123 -2.26 0.26 20.65
N ARG A 124 -0.99 0.04 20.26
CA ARG A 124 -0.17 -1.18 20.28
C ARG A 124 0.09 -1.75 21.67
#